data_AF-A0A1C5G1L5-F1
#
_entry.id   AF-A0A1C5G1L5-F1
#
_cell.length_a   1.000
_cell.length_b   1.000
_cell.length_c   1.000
_cell.angle_alpha   90.00
_cell.angle_beta   90.00
_cell.angle_gamma   90.00
#
_symmetry.space_group_name_H-M   'P 1'
#
loop_
_entity.id
_entity.type
_entity.pdbx_description
1 polymer ?
#
loop_
_entity_poly.entity_id
_entity_poly.type
_entity_poly.pdbx_seq_one_letter_code
_entity_poly.pdbx_strand_id
1 'polypeptide(L)'
;NDDTPTRFLTHLAELSTRGTPMDWPTAYTGSQPSQIPLPTYPFQHETFWLDRGGPGDVRAVGLEDTGHPLVGAVVSVPDTGGVLLTGRLSLPTHPWLADHAVSGTVLLPGTAMVELAVRAGDEADTPVLEELVISRPMTVPDEGTLHVQVLVGGEERGRRKVGVYSRPEGIREWTEHATGTLTAGATVPPEEAEAALPWPPEGAEPVALEGFYEHLAEVGYEYGPAFRGLRAVWKRDDEVFAEVSVPEEQTGVAGRFGIHPALLDATLHAGNFCFQSAGERPTMLPFAWTDVRLHAVGATAVRVRATVSGGDGLCVRITDPRGVPVATIGSLQLRETTPDQLRALAAASGGNALWAVEWAECGLGATEARWATVGESGLPDAPSSYADVPEVAGAGERPEVLVADVSAWVPERTGPIDRTHALCARVLDLLREWVDRPELADTRLVVLTRGAMAVHDTAEVTDPAAAAVWGLVRSAQSEHPGRVRLIDVDGHSHQTLPTALTTAEAQLALRDATAYTPHLTAAPTGTPSQPLALAPEGTVLITGGTGTLGALTARHL
;
A
#
# COMPACT_ATOMS: atom_id res chain seq x y z
N ASN A 1 58.91 -57.68 -19.01
CA ASN A 1 58.85 -56.58 -19.98
C ASN A 1 58.30 -55.32 -19.32
N ASP A 2 58.93 -54.88 -18.23
CA ASP A 2 58.74 -53.51 -17.74
C ASP A 2 60.07 -52.79 -17.91
N ASP A 3 60.05 -51.71 -18.67
CA ASP A 3 61.23 -50.93 -19.02
C ASP A 3 61.87 -50.36 -17.74
N THR A 4 63.18 -50.58 -17.58
CA THR A 4 63.94 -50.26 -16.35
C THR A 4 63.81 -48.77 -15.92
N PRO A 5 63.75 -47.79 -16.84
CA PRO A 5 63.51 -46.39 -16.52
C PRO A 5 62.14 -46.11 -15.91
N THR A 6 61.07 -46.75 -16.40
CA THR A 6 59.70 -46.55 -15.89
C THR A 6 59.62 -46.95 -14.42
N ARG A 7 60.15 -48.13 -14.06
CA ARG A 7 60.16 -48.59 -12.67
C ARG A 7 60.96 -47.67 -11.75
N PHE A 8 62.08 -47.13 -12.23
CA PHE A 8 62.90 -46.19 -11.47
C PHE A 8 62.17 -44.86 -11.20
N LEU A 9 61.54 -44.28 -12.23
CA LEU A 9 60.76 -43.04 -12.09
C LEU A 9 59.53 -43.24 -11.19
N THR A 10 58.87 -44.39 -11.25
CA THR A 10 57.77 -44.74 -10.33
C THR A 10 58.25 -44.75 -8.88
N HIS A 11 59.38 -45.40 -8.57
CA HIS A 11 59.91 -45.41 -7.21
C HIS A 11 60.33 -44.00 -6.73
N LEU A 12 60.85 -43.14 -7.61
CA LEU A 12 61.14 -41.75 -7.27
C LEU A 12 59.88 -40.94 -6.98
N ALA A 13 58.80 -41.14 -7.75
CA ALA A 13 57.50 -40.52 -7.48
C ALA A 13 56.91 -40.98 -6.14
N GLU A 14 57.05 -42.27 -5.79
CA GLU A 14 56.64 -42.80 -4.48
C GLU A 14 57.42 -42.17 -3.32
N LEU A 15 58.72 -41.93 -3.48
CA LEU A 15 59.53 -41.24 -2.47
C LEU A 15 59.14 -39.77 -2.32
N SER A 16 58.90 -39.09 -3.45
CA SER A 16 58.49 -37.68 -3.47
C SER A 16 57.10 -37.47 -2.84
N THR A 17 56.14 -38.34 -3.14
CA THR A 17 54.78 -38.27 -2.55
C THR A 17 54.76 -38.58 -1.05
N ARG A 18 55.78 -39.26 -0.54
CA ARG A 18 56.02 -39.49 0.89
C ARG A 18 56.85 -38.38 1.58
N GLY A 19 57.12 -37.28 0.88
CA GLY A 19 57.80 -36.11 1.43
C GLY A 19 59.33 -36.18 1.43
N THR A 20 59.92 -37.15 0.71
CA THR A 20 61.39 -37.19 0.55
C THR A 20 61.81 -36.11 -0.44
N PRO A 21 62.71 -35.17 -0.09
CA PRO A 21 63.17 -34.14 -1.01
C PRO A 21 63.98 -34.76 -2.15
N MET A 22 63.54 -34.55 -3.39
CA MET A 22 64.19 -35.07 -4.60
C MET A 22 64.87 -33.94 -5.38
N ASP A 23 66.09 -34.19 -5.84
CA ASP A 23 66.82 -33.31 -6.74
C ASP A 23 66.45 -33.60 -8.21
N TRP A 24 65.23 -33.20 -8.59
CA TRP A 24 64.71 -33.35 -9.95
C TRP A 24 65.60 -32.74 -11.06
N PRO A 25 66.33 -31.63 -10.85
CA PRO A 25 67.32 -31.14 -11.81
C PRO A 25 68.31 -32.19 -12.32
N THR A 26 68.75 -33.12 -11.47
CA THR A 26 69.68 -34.20 -11.87
C THR A 26 69.09 -35.12 -12.94
N ALA A 27 67.77 -35.30 -12.98
CA ALA A 27 67.09 -36.11 -14.01
C ALA A 27 67.18 -35.50 -15.43
N TYR A 28 67.54 -34.22 -15.53
CA TYR A 28 67.66 -33.49 -16.79
C TYR A 28 69.12 -33.27 -17.23
N THR A 29 70.10 -33.93 -16.59
CA THR A 29 71.52 -33.79 -16.92
C THR A 29 71.77 -34.09 -18.40
N GLY A 30 72.29 -33.12 -19.16
CA GLY A 30 72.50 -33.22 -20.61
C GLY A 30 71.34 -32.73 -21.48
N SER A 31 70.28 -32.18 -20.89
CA SER A 31 69.14 -31.55 -21.57
C SER A 31 68.91 -30.11 -21.06
N GLN A 32 68.19 -29.29 -21.83
CA GLN A 32 67.75 -27.94 -21.42
C GLN A 32 66.22 -27.87 -21.42
N PRO A 33 65.54 -28.23 -20.32
CA PRO A 33 64.09 -28.15 -20.26
C PRO A 33 63.62 -26.69 -20.22
N SER A 34 62.48 -26.40 -20.84
CA SER A 34 61.77 -25.12 -20.73
C SER A 34 60.67 -25.17 -19.67
N GLN A 35 60.45 -24.06 -18.96
CA GLN A 35 59.31 -23.94 -18.05
C GLN A 35 58.03 -23.67 -18.84
N ILE A 36 56.97 -24.40 -18.51
CA ILE A 36 55.63 -24.19 -19.07
C ILE A 36 54.70 -23.68 -17.96
N PRO A 37 53.77 -22.76 -18.25
CA PRO A 37 52.76 -22.36 -17.29
C PRO A 37 51.83 -23.54 -16.99
N LEU A 38 51.75 -23.93 -15.72
CA LEU A 38 50.79 -24.92 -15.24
C LEU A 38 49.53 -24.21 -14.72
N PRO A 39 48.38 -24.90 -14.63
CA PRO A 39 47.22 -24.40 -13.91
C PRO A 39 47.62 -23.91 -12.51
N THR A 40 47.01 -22.80 -12.07
CA THR A 40 47.26 -22.27 -10.73
C THR A 40 46.81 -23.26 -9.67
N TYR A 41 47.39 -23.16 -8.47
CA TYR A 41 47.00 -23.98 -7.33
C TYR A 41 45.48 -23.84 -7.08
N PRO A 42 44.73 -24.96 -6.97
CA PRO A 42 43.31 -24.91 -6.68
C PRO A 42 43.10 -24.56 -5.22
N PHE A 43 43.01 -23.25 -4.92
CA PHE A 43 42.69 -22.80 -3.57
C PHE A 43 41.37 -23.39 -3.11
N GLN A 44 41.29 -23.77 -1.83
CA GLN A 44 40.04 -24.17 -1.21
C GLN A 44 39.21 -22.91 -0.99
N HIS A 45 38.15 -22.73 -1.78
CA HIS A 45 37.30 -21.55 -1.76
C HIS A 45 36.32 -21.61 -0.57
N GLU A 46 36.86 -21.43 0.63
CA GLU A 46 36.07 -21.21 1.84
C GLU A 46 35.92 -19.71 2.12
N THR A 47 34.69 -19.30 2.38
CA THR A 47 34.33 -17.89 2.60
C THR A 47 34.60 -17.52 4.05
N PHE A 48 35.60 -16.67 4.29
CA PHE A 48 35.90 -16.11 5.62
C PHE A 48 35.65 -14.60 5.64
N TRP A 49 34.45 -14.19 6.07
CA TRP A 49 34.06 -12.79 6.25
C TRP A 49 33.57 -12.53 7.69
N LEU A 50 33.76 -11.30 8.17
CA LEU A 50 33.14 -10.81 9.42
C LEU A 50 31.72 -10.32 9.09
N ASP A 51 30.70 -11.07 9.49
CA ASP A 51 29.29 -10.66 9.35
C ASP A 51 29.00 -9.40 10.19
N ARG A 52 28.96 -8.24 9.54
CA ARG A 52 28.44 -7.00 10.12
C ARG A 52 26.92 -6.92 9.91
N GLY A 53 26.19 -7.88 10.46
CA GLY A 53 24.74 -8.00 10.23
C GLY A 53 23.91 -8.57 11.37
N GLY A 54 24.51 -8.88 12.52
CA GLY A 54 23.74 -9.23 13.73
C GLY A 54 23.19 -7.99 14.44
N PRO A 55 22.07 -8.10 15.17
CA PRO A 55 21.65 -7.04 16.09
C PRO A 55 22.84 -6.72 17.00
N GLY A 56 23.28 -5.45 17.03
CA GLY A 56 24.24 -5.03 18.04
C GLY A 56 23.71 -5.37 19.43
N ASP A 57 24.61 -5.64 20.38
CA ASP A 57 24.20 -5.97 21.75
C ASP A 57 23.39 -4.80 22.35
N VAL A 58 22.06 -4.91 22.32
CA VAL A 58 21.14 -3.89 22.82
C VAL A 58 21.29 -3.68 24.34
N ARG A 59 21.84 -4.68 25.04
CA ARG A 59 22.14 -4.59 26.47
C ARG A 59 23.28 -3.61 26.75
N ALA A 60 24.18 -3.40 25.79
CA ALA A 60 25.27 -2.44 25.93
C ALA A 60 24.79 -0.98 26.07
N VAL A 61 23.58 -0.68 25.58
CA VAL A 61 22.92 0.64 25.73
C VAL A 61 21.82 0.64 26.80
N GLY A 62 21.77 -0.40 27.65
CA GLY A 62 20.84 -0.50 28.77
C GLY A 62 19.42 -0.93 28.40
N LEU A 63 19.23 -1.52 27.21
CA LEU A 63 17.95 -2.09 26.80
C LEU A 63 17.90 -3.59 27.03
N GLU A 64 16.70 -4.12 27.22
CA GLU A 64 16.48 -5.55 27.36
C GLU A 64 16.29 -6.19 25.97
N ASP A 65 16.98 -7.31 25.75
CA ASP A 65 16.86 -8.11 24.54
C ASP A 65 15.65 -9.05 24.67
N THR A 66 14.70 -8.92 23.76
CA THR A 66 13.46 -9.70 23.75
C THR A 66 13.64 -11.12 23.20
N GLY A 67 14.76 -11.39 22.52
CA GLY A 67 14.99 -12.60 21.74
C GLY A 67 14.10 -12.73 20.49
N HIS A 68 13.23 -11.75 20.22
CA HIS A 68 12.22 -11.80 19.17
C HIS A 68 12.79 -11.45 17.79
N PRO A 69 12.44 -12.16 16.70
CA PRO A 69 13.02 -11.89 15.38
C PRO A 69 12.68 -10.51 14.80
N LEU A 70 11.48 -9.98 15.08
CA LEU A 70 11.01 -8.71 14.49
C LEU A 70 11.16 -7.48 15.40
N VAL A 71 11.23 -7.67 16.72
CA VAL A 71 11.30 -6.58 17.71
C VAL A 71 12.34 -6.89 18.78
N GLY A 72 13.61 -6.68 18.47
CA GLY A 72 14.74 -7.16 19.27
C GLY A 72 15.01 -6.44 20.59
N ALA A 73 14.33 -5.32 20.89
CA ALA A 73 14.52 -4.60 22.15
C ALA A 73 13.21 -4.12 22.76
N VAL A 74 13.16 -4.10 24.10
CA VAL A 74 12.06 -3.55 24.89
C VAL A 74 12.55 -2.42 25.81
N VAL A 75 11.70 -1.40 25.95
CA VAL A 75 11.88 -0.26 26.85
C VAL A 75 10.68 -0.20 27.79
N SER A 76 10.90 -0.35 29.10
CA SER A 76 9.87 -0.11 30.09
C SER A 76 9.64 1.40 30.29
N VAL A 77 8.39 1.81 30.49
CA VAL A 77 8.00 3.19 30.78
C VAL A 77 7.58 3.27 32.25
N PRO A 78 8.47 3.67 33.18
CA PRO A 78 8.22 3.51 34.61
C PRO A 78 7.01 4.28 35.15
N ASP A 79 6.70 5.43 34.54
CA ASP A 79 5.59 6.31 34.97
C ASP A 79 4.21 5.66 34.73
N THR A 80 4.05 4.95 33.62
CA THR A 80 2.79 4.31 33.24
C THR A 80 2.79 2.81 33.50
N GLY A 81 3.96 2.21 33.76
CA GLY A 81 4.15 0.76 33.75
C GLY A 81 3.86 0.13 32.38
N GLY A 82 3.94 0.91 31.30
CA GLY A 82 3.82 0.45 29.92
C GLY A 82 5.15 0.01 29.33
N VAL A 83 5.14 -0.49 28.09
CA VAL A 83 6.35 -0.93 27.38
C VAL A 83 6.35 -0.45 25.94
N LEU A 84 7.53 -0.25 25.39
CA LEU A 84 7.76 0.02 23.97
C LEU A 84 8.72 -1.04 23.42
N LEU A 85 8.24 -1.86 22.50
CA LEU A 85 9.06 -2.80 21.75
C LEU A 85 9.48 -2.14 20.44
N THR A 86 10.73 -2.36 20.01
CA THR A 86 11.27 -1.75 18.80
C THR A 86 12.04 -2.75 17.94
N GLY A 87 11.94 -2.56 16.62
CA GLY A 87 12.51 -3.44 15.62
C GLY A 87 12.85 -2.76 14.31
N ARG A 88 13.48 -3.53 13.41
CA ARG A 88 13.82 -3.12 12.04
C ARG A 88 13.41 -4.24 11.10
N LEU A 89 12.64 -3.90 10.07
CA LEU A 89 12.20 -4.83 9.04
C LEU A 89 12.82 -4.46 7.70
N SER A 90 13.37 -5.45 7.02
CA SER A 90 13.81 -5.34 5.63
C SER A 90 13.72 -6.73 5.00
N LEU A 91 13.50 -6.80 3.68
CA LEU A 91 13.47 -8.08 2.97
C LEU A 91 14.82 -8.82 3.05
N PRO A 92 16.00 -8.17 3.00
CA PRO A 92 17.27 -8.87 3.17
C PRO A 92 17.43 -9.55 4.54
N THR A 93 16.89 -8.97 5.62
CA THR A 93 16.99 -9.55 6.97
C THR A 93 15.85 -10.54 7.27
N HIS A 94 14.69 -10.36 6.64
CA HIS A 94 13.53 -11.25 6.78
C HIS A 94 12.96 -11.64 5.41
N PRO A 95 13.66 -12.51 4.64
CA PRO A 95 13.30 -12.82 3.26
C PRO A 95 11.90 -13.41 3.11
N TRP A 96 11.44 -14.15 4.12
CA TRP A 96 10.10 -14.74 4.13
C TRP A 96 8.98 -13.70 4.05
N LEU A 97 9.21 -12.43 4.42
CA LEU A 97 8.21 -11.37 4.28
C LEU A 97 7.85 -11.08 2.82
N ALA A 98 8.78 -11.28 1.88
CA ALA A 98 8.54 -11.09 0.45
C ALA A 98 7.48 -12.06 -0.11
N ASP A 99 7.27 -13.20 0.58
CA ASP A 99 6.30 -14.22 0.19
C ASP A 99 4.86 -13.86 0.61
N HIS A 100 4.61 -12.67 1.15
CA HIS A 100 3.26 -12.17 1.44
C HIS A 100 3.02 -10.86 0.69
N ALA A 101 2.71 -11.02 -0.59
CA ALA A 101 2.32 -9.91 -1.47
C ALA A 101 0.83 -9.96 -1.79
N VAL A 102 0.21 -8.79 -1.87
CA VAL A 102 -1.19 -8.61 -2.27
C VAL A 102 -1.25 -7.56 -3.37
N SER A 103 -1.73 -7.94 -4.55
CA SER A 103 -1.82 -7.10 -5.75
C SER A 103 -0.47 -6.43 -6.07
N GLY A 104 0.61 -7.21 -6.09
CA GLY A 104 1.98 -6.76 -6.32
C GLY A 104 2.61 -5.93 -5.19
N THR A 105 1.96 -5.78 -4.03
CA THR A 105 2.50 -5.01 -2.88
C THR A 105 2.87 -5.95 -1.73
N VAL A 106 4.13 -5.92 -1.30
CA VAL A 106 4.57 -6.69 -0.12
C VAL A 106 4.00 -6.07 1.16
N LEU A 107 3.23 -6.86 1.90
CA LEU A 107 2.59 -6.44 3.14
C LEU A 107 3.13 -7.24 4.31
N LEU A 108 3.38 -6.57 5.44
CA LEU A 108 3.47 -7.26 6.71
C LEU A 108 2.08 -7.87 7.00
N PRO A 109 1.95 -9.20 7.15
CA PRO A 109 0.65 -9.84 7.32
C PRO A 109 -0.02 -9.36 8.61
N GLY A 110 -1.36 -9.34 8.61
CA GLY A 110 -2.15 -9.00 9.79
C GLY A 110 -1.78 -9.86 11.01
N THR A 111 -1.44 -11.12 10.76
CA THR A 111 -0.98 -12.08 11.78
C THR A 111 0.34 -11.70 12.43
N ALA A 112 1.25 -11.04 11.73
CA ALA A 112 2.47 -10.51 12.34
C ALA A 112 2.15 -9.32 13.27
N MET A 113 1.20 -8.46 12.91
CA MET A 113 0.78 -7.37 13.81
C MET A 113 0.09 -7.90 15.07
N VAL A 114 -0.72 -8.96 14.95
CA VAL A 114 -1.32 -9.66 16.09
C VAL A 114 -0.26 -10.31 16.98
N GLU A 115 0.69 -11.03 16.39
CA GLU A 115 1.80 -11.67 17.12
C GLU A 115 2.63 -10.63 17.89
N LEU A 116 2.97 -9.51 17.24
CA LEU A 116 3.67 -8.39 17.86
C LEU A 116 2.89 -7.77 19.02
N ALA A 117 1.57 -7.62 18.88
CA ALA A 117 0.71 -7.09 19.95
C ALA A 117 0.62 -8.04 21.15
N VAL A 118 0.49 -9.34 20.92
CA VAL A 118 0.50 -10.37 21.97
C VAL A 118 1.85 -10.40 22.67
N ARG A 119 2.96 -10.39 21.93
CA ARG A 119 4.31 -10.37 22.48
C ARG A 119 4.55 -9.15 23.37
N ALA A 120 4.04 -7.97 22.96
CA ALA A 120 4.11 -6.76 23.76
C ALA A 120 3.20 -6.82 25.01
N GLY A 121 2.06 -7.52 24.89
CA GLY A 121 1.19 -7.83 26.03
C GLY A 121 1.84 -8.75 27.05
N ASP A 122 2.61 -9.76 26.61
CA ASP A 122 3.39 -10.63 27.50
C ASP A 122 4.39 -9.82 28.34
N GLU A 123 5.06 -8.82 27.75
CA GLU A 123 5.98 -7.91 28.46
C GLU A 123 5.29 -7.00 29.49
N ALA A 124 3.96 -6.86 29.39
CA ALA A 124 3.15 -6.00 30.26
C ALA A 124 2.18 -6.77 31.16
N ASP A 125 2.33 -8.10 31.25
CA ASP A 125 1.45 -9.03 31.99
C ASP A 125 -0.03 -8.96 31.54
N THR A 126 -0.27 -8.61 30.27
CA THR A 126 -1.60 -8.55 29.65
C THR A 126 -1.61 -9.29 28.30
N PRO A 127 -1.53 -10.63 28.31
CA PRO A 127 -1.27 -11.43 27.09
C PRO A 127 -2.51 -11.60 26.19
N VAL A 128 -3.71 -11.28 26.67
CA VAL A 128 -4.95 -11.47 25.91
C VAL A 128 -5.25 -10.21 25.09
N LEU A 129 -5.26 -10.37 23.77
CA LEU A 129 -5.67 -9.33 22.84
C LEU A 129 -7.20 -9.34 22.73
N GLU A 130 -7.85 -8.46 23.49
CA GLU A 130 -9.30 -8.33 23.47
C GLU A 130 -9.79 -7.83 22.11
N GLU A 131 -9.10 -6.83 21.56
CA GLU A 131 -9.38 -6.29 20.24
C GLU A 131 -8.09 -5.72 19.60
N LEU A 132 -7.95 -5.88 18.29
CA LEU A 132 -6.99 -5.14 17.47
C LEU A 132 -7.62 -4.75 16.14
N VAL A 133 -7.68 -3.45 15.86
CA VAL A 133 -8.14 -2.89 14.60
C VAL A 133 -6.93 -2.46 13.78
N ILE A 134 -6.78 -3.04 12.60
CA ILE A 134 -5.80 -2.66 11.58
C ILE A 134 -6.44 -1.58 10.71
N SER A 135 -6.11 -0.32 11.00
CA SER A 135 -6.63 0.85 10.29
C SER A 135 -5.92 1.06 8.95
N ARG A 136 -4.66 0.60 8.84
CA ARG A 136 -3.85 0.74 7.63
C ARG A 136 -2.89 -0.45 7.48
N PRO A 137 -2.91 -1.16 6.34
CA PRO A 137 -1.89 -2.17 6.02
C PRO A 137 -0.47 -1.59 6.13
N MET A 138 0.48 -2.39 6.62
CA MET A 138 1.89 -2.00 6.68
C MET A 138 2.62 -2.58 5.47
N THR A 139 3.06 -1.71 4.57
CA THR A 139 3.85 -2.09 3.38
C THR A 139 5.31 -2.27 3.76
N VAL A 140 5.92 -3.37 3.35
CA VAL A 140 7.37 -3.59 3.51
C VAL A 140 8.04 -3.15 2.20
N PRO A 141 8.94 -2.16 2.22
CA PRO A 141 9.55 -1.69 0.99
C PRO A 141 10.52 -2.73 0.41
N ASP A 142 10.60 -2.81 -0.91
CA ASP A 142 11.53 -3.70 -1.62
C ASP A 142 13.00 -3.36 -1.29
N GLU A 143 13.28 -2.07 -1.10
CA GLU A 143 14.58 -1.54 -0.72
C GLU A 143 14.49 -0.68 0.56
N GLY A 144 15.53 -0.74 1.37
CA GLY A 144 15.65 0.04 2.60
C GLY A 144 15.15 -0.70 3.85
N THR A 145 14.98 0.06 4.93
CA THR A 145 14.57 -0.49 6.23
C THR A 145 13.38 0.27 6.78
N LEU A 146 12.43 -0.49 7.35
CA LEU A 146 11.30 0.02 8.09
C LEU A 146 11.57 -0.14 9.59
N HIS A 147 11.53 0.94 10.35
CA HIS A 147 11.50 0.86 11.81
C HIS A 147 10.08 0.51 12.25
N VAL A 148 9.94 -0.43 13.18
CA VAL A 148 8.65 -0.84 13.75
C VAL A 148 8.67 -0.64 15.25
N GLN A 149 7.56 -0.15 15.79
CA GLN A 149 7.34 0.01 17.22
C GLN A 149 5.99 -0.54 17.64
N VAL A 150 5.96 -1.19 18.80
CA VAL A 150 4.72 -1.61 19.46
C VAL A 150 4.70 -0.95 20.83
N LEU A 151 3.71 -0.08 21.05
CA LEU A 151 3.57 0.68 22.28
C LEU A 151 2.40 0.13 23.09
N VAL A 152 2.66 -0.26 24.32
CA VAL A 152 1.64 -0.61 25.31
C VAL A 152 1.58 0.49 26.35
N GLY A 153 0.39 1.08 26.51
CA GLY A 153 0.14 2.16 27.46
C GLY A 153 0.05 1.71 28.92
N GLY A 154 -0.27 2.67 29.79
CA GLY A 154 -0.57 2.39 31.19
C GLY A 154 -1.83 1.54 31.38
N GLU A 155 -1.94 0.94 32.55
CA GLU A 155 -3.10 0.13 32.93
C GLU A 155 -4.26 1.01 33.40
N GLU A 156 -5.43 0.76 32.84
CA GLU A 156 -6.69 1.38 33.24
C GLU A 156 -7.80 0.31 33.35
N ARG A 157 -8.21 -0.02 34.57
CA ARG A 157 -9.30 -0.98 34.88
C ARG A 157 -9.07 -2.40 34.32
N GLY A 158 -7.86 -2.92 34.45
CA GLY A 158 -7.41 -4.23 33.98
C GLY A 158 -7.13 -4.29 32.48
N ARG A 159 -7.09 -3.14 31.80
CA ARG A 159 -6.93 -3.02 30.35
C ARG A 159 -5.76 -2.11 30.02
N ARG A 160 -5.05 -2.41 28.94
CA ARG A 160 -3.96 -1.56 28.39
C ARG A 160 -4.21 -1.31 26.91
N LYS A 161 -4.00 -0.08 26.46
CA LYS A 161 -4.01 0.22 25.02
C LYS A 161 -2.73 -0.29 24.37
N VAL A 162 -2.83 -0.84 23.17
CA VAL A 162 -1.69 -1.22 22.33
C VAL A 162 -1.78 -0.52 20.98
N GLY A 163 -0.64 -0.05 20.46
CA GLY A 163 -0.54 0.53 19.12
C GLY A 163 0.67 -0.02 18.37
N VAL A 164 0.52 -0.27 17.08
CA VAL A 164 1.59 -0.74 16.18
C VAL A 164 1.90 0.36 15.17
N TYR A 165 3.15 0.77 15.15
CA TYR A 165 3.65 1.90 14.37
C TYR A 165 4.79 1.48 13.47
N SER A 166 4.93 2.16 12.33
CA SER A 166 6.13 2.05 11.51
C SER A 166 6.58 3.40 10.99
N ARG A 167 7.86 3.48 10.61
CA ARG A 167 8.37 4.55 9.76
C ARG A 167 9.53 4.08 8.90
N PRO A 168 9.66 4.53 7.65
CA PRO A 168 10.85 4.30 6.85
C PRO A 168 12.09 4.94 7.47
N GLU A 169 13.26 4.36 7.24
CA GLU A 169 14.55 4.95 7.60
C GLU A 169 14.73 6.33 6.92
N GLY A 170 15.18 7.32 7.68
CA GLY A 170 15.32 8.71 7.21
C GLY A 170 14.06 9.58 7.34
N ILE A 171 12.89 8.99 7.57
CA ILE A 171 11.63 9.71 7.81
C ILE A 171 11.42 9.89 9.33
N ARG A 172 10.91 11.06 9.74
CA ARG A 172 10.72 11.38 11.17
C ARG A 172 9.36 10.96 11.71
N GLU A 173 8.33 11.08 10.89
CA GLU A 173 6.94 10.84 11.25
C GLU A 173 6.64 9.34 11.34
N TRP A 174 5.83 8.96 12.32
CA TRP A 174 5.37 7.58 12.50
C TRP A 174 3.98 7.42 11.90
N THR A 175 3.75 6.29 11.24
CA THR A 175 2.42 5.87 10.81
C THR A 175 1.87 4.85 11.80
N GLU A 176 0.68 5.09 12.33
CA GLU A 176 -0.08 4.09 13.08
C GLU A 176 -0.77 3.13 12.10
N HIS A 177 -0.56 1.83 12.29
CA HIS A 177 -1.14 0.78 11.45
C HIS A 177 -2.27 0.03 12.15
N ALA A 178 -2.12 -0.18 13.46
CA ALA A 178 -3.10 -0.88 14.27
C ALA A 178 -3.18 -0.29 15.67
N THR A 179 -4.38 -0.33 16.25
CA THR A 179 -4.65 0.04 17.65
C THR A 179 -5.59 -0.98 18.27
N GLY A 180 -5.44 -1.23 19.57
CA GLY A 180 -6.19 -2.28 20.25
C GLY A 180 -6.19 -2.18 21.76
N THR A 181 -6.78 -3.20 22.39
CA THR A 181 -6.82 -3.36 23.84
C THR A 181 -6.29 -4.74 24.25
N LEU A 182 -5.37 -4.73 25.20
CA LEU A 182 -4.84 -5.90 25.89
C LEU A 182 -5.44 -6.03 27.29
N THR A 183 -5.58 -7.27 27.77
CA THR A 183 -6.05 -7.58 29.13
C THR A 183 -5.23 -8.71 29.74
N ALA A 184 -5.23 -8.81 31.08
CA ALA A 184 -4.60 -9.93 31.79
C ALA A 184 -5.23 -11.29 31.44
N GLY A 185 -6.49 -11.28 30.97
CA GLY A 185 -7.29 -12.48 30.74
C GLY A 185 -7.70 -13.17 32.05
N ALA A 186 -8.94 -13.65 32.12
CA ALA A 186 -9.24 -14.72 33.06
C ALA A 186 -8.58 -16.01 32.53
N THR A 187 -7.96 -16.80 33.41
CA THR A 187 -7.55 -18.17 33.10
C THR A 187 -8.81 -18.96 32.79
N VAL A 188 -9.20 -19.03 31.52
CA VAL A 188 -10.26 -19.94 31.09
C VAL A 188 -9.59 -21.31 31.02
N PRO A 189 -10.05 -22.32 31.78
CA PRO A 189 -9.56 -23.67 31.61
C PRO A 189 -9.70 -24.03 30.14
N PRO A 190 -8.68 -24.60 29.47
CA PRO A 190 -8.88 -25.11 28.13
C PRO A 190 -10.10 -26.02 28.18
N GLU A 191 -11.05 -25.86 27.26
CA GLU A 191 -12.13 -26.83 27.13
C GLU A 191 -11.47 -28.20 26.90
N GLU A 192 -11.39 -29.01 27.95
CA GLU A 192 -10.69 -30.31 27.99
C GLU A 192 -11.25 -31.29 26.94
N ALA A 193 -12.34 -30.93 26.27
CA ALA A 193 -13.15 -31.77 25.39
C ALA A 193 -12.63 -31.97 23.96
N GLU A 194 -11.66 -31.18 23.45
CA GLU A 194 -11.18 -31.35 22.05
C GLU A 194 -9.95 -32.27 21.91
N ALA A 195 -9.20 -32.52 22.99
CA ALA A 195 -7.89 -33.19 22.95
C ALA A 195 -7.93 -34.69 22.54
N ALA A 196 -9.11 -35.29 22.40
CA ALA A 196 -9.28 -36.73 22.14
C ALA A 196 -10.13 -37.05 20.89
N LEU A 197 -10.48 -36.05 20.08
CA LEU A 197 -11.29 -36.30 18.89
C LEU A 197 -10.46 -36.92 17.75
N PRO A 198 -11.01 -37.89 16.99
CA PRO A 198 -10.36 -38.42 15.80
C PRO A 198 -10.10 -37.29 14.78
N TRP A 199 -8.98 -37.40 14.05
CA TRP A 199 -8.59 -36.41 13.04
C TRP A 199 -8.34 -37.08 11.67
N PRO A 200 -8.94 -36.57 10.58
CA PRO A 200 -9.97 -35.53 10.56
C PRO A 200 -11.25 -35.97 11.32
N PRO A 201 -12.08 -35.04 11.78
CA PRO A 201 -13.31 -35.40 12.50
C PRO A 201 -14.22 -36.32 11.68
N GLU A 202 -14.91 -37.24 12.36
CA GLU A 202 -15.87 -38.14 11.71
C GLU A 202 -16.95 -37.33 10.96
N GLY A 203 -17.25 -37.76 9.73
CA GLY A 203 -18.19 -37.09 8.82
C GLY A 203 -17.62 -35.89 8.07
N ALA A 204 -16.34 -35.53 8.24
CA ALA A 204 -15.71 -34.47 7.45
C ALA A 204 -15.22 -35.00 6.09
N GLU A 205 -15.63 -34.34 5.01
CA GLU A 205 -15.26 -34.70 3.64
C GLU A 205 -14.00 -33.94 3.19
N PRO A 206 -13.01 -34.60 2.57
CA PRO A 206 -11.80 -33.93 2.10
C PRO A 206 -12.11 -32.95 0.96
N VAL A 207 -11.42 -31.82 0.96
CA VAL A 207 -11.48 -30.79 -0.09
C VAL A 207 -10.17 -30.79 -0.88
N ALA A 208 -10.27 -30.82 -2.20
CA ALA A 208 -9.14 -30.74 -3.12
C ALA A 208 -8.44 -29.37 -3.00
N LEU A 209 -7.10 -29.37 -2.94
CA LEU A 209 -6.26 -28.16 -2.84
C LEU A 209 -5.48 -27.87 -4.13
N GLU A 210 -5.60 -28.72 -5.15
CA GLU A 210 -4.98 -28.53 -6.45
C GLU A 210 -5.42 -27.20 -7.06
N GLY A 211 -4.46 -26.34 -7.42
CA GLY A 211 -4.74 -25.02 -7.99
C GLY A 211 -5.15 -23.94 -6.98
N PHE A 212 -5.20 -24.25 -5.68
CA PHE A 212 -5.72 -23.31 -4.67
C PHE A 212 -4.90 -22.01 -4.61
N TYR A 213 -3.57 -22.10 -4.52
CA TYR A 213 -2.73 -20.90 -4.44
C TYR A 213 -2.60 -20.18 -5.77
N GLU A 214 -2.69 -20.90 -6.89
CA GLU A 214 -2.76 -20.29 -8.22
C GLU A 214 -4.02 -19.44 -8.36
N HIS A 215 -5.18 -19.95 -7.91
CA HIS A 215 -6.43 -19.19 -7.91
C HIS A 215 -6.39 -17.99 -6.96
N LEU A 216 -5.76 -18.14 -5.79
CA LEU A 216 -5.54 -17.00 -4.88
C LEU A 216 -4.69 -15.90 -5.53
N ALA A 217 -3.67 -16.27 -6.32
CA ALA A 217 -2.85 -15.30 -7.05
C ALA A 217 -3.66 -14.57 -8.14
N GLU A 218 -4.59 -15.25 -8.82
CA GLU A 218 -5.48 -14.62 -9.82
C GLU A 218 -6.36 -13.51 -9.22
N VAL A 219 -6.78 -13.65 -7.96
CA VAL A 219 -7.55 -12.63 -7.22
C VAL A 219 -6.67 -11.69 -6.37
N GLY A 220 -5.35 -11.75 -6.60
CA GLY A 220 -4.37 -10.80 -6.08
C GLY A 220 -3.62 -11.23 -4.82
N TYR A 221 -3.78 -12.44 -4.29
CA TYR A 221 -2.96 -12.94 -3.17
C TYR A 221 -1.76 -13.73 -3.68
N GLU A 222 -0.62 -13.08 -3.76
CA GLU A 222 0.63 -13.63 -4.27
C GLU A 222 1.45 -14.25 -3.13
N TYR A 223 0.93 -15.34 -2.57
CA TYR A 223 1.64 -16.07 -1.50
C TYR A 223 2.82 -16.86 -2.07
N GLY A 224 4.02 -16.62 -1.56
CA GLY A 224 5.23 -17.39 -1.82
C GLY A 224 5.39 -18.58 -0.87
N PRO A 225 6.50 -19.34 -0.98
CA PRO A 225 6.72 -20.58 -0.23
C PRO A 225 6.49 -20.48 1.27
N ALA A 226 6.92 -19.38 1.92
CA ALA A 226 6.77 -19.19 3.36
C ALA A 226 5.30 -19.22 3.83
N PHE A 227 4.38 -18.73 3.00
CA PHE A 227 2.95 -18.58 3.33
C PHE A 227 2.07 -19.70 2.76
N ARG A 228 2.63 -20.65 2.00
CA ARG A 228 1.89 -21.81 1.47
C ARG A 228 1.83 -22.98 2.46
N GLY A 229 1.42 -22.69 3.69
CA GLY A 229 1.47 -23.64 4.82
C GLY A 229 0.30 -24.64 4.88
N LEU A 230 -0.80 -24.40 4.16
CA LEU A 230 -1.99 -25.27 4.15
C LEU A 230 -1.70 -26.63 3.50
N ARG A 231 -1.93 -27.73 4.22
CA ARG A 231 -1.60 -29.10 3.77
C ARG A 231 -2.80 -29.93 3.38
N ALA A 232 -3.88 -29.82 4.14
CA ALA A 232 -5.10 -30.57 3.89
C ALA A 232 -6.29 -29.82 4.49
N VAL A 233 -7.45 -29.97 3.86
CA VAL A 233 -8.71 -29.35 4.29
C VAL A 233 -9.82 -30.39 4.23
N TRP A 234 -10.70 -30.35 5.23
CA TRP A 234 -11.94 -31.11 5.27
C TRP A 234 -13.10 -30.20 5.64
N LYS A 235 -14.30 -30.52 5.15
CA LYS A 235 -15.52 -29.78 5.44
C LYS A 235 -16.58 -30.68 6.05
N ARG A 236 -17.27 -30.16 7.07
CA ARG A 236 -18.46 -30.78 7.65
C ARG A 236 -19.46 -29.68 7.98
N ASP A 237 -20.60 -29.70 7.31
CA ASP A 237 -21.61 -28.63 7.42
C ASP A 237 -20.98 -27.24 7.21
N ASP A 238 -21.06 -26.36 8.22
CA ASP A 238 -20.47 -25.00 8.23
C ASP A 238 -19.08 -24.94 8.88
N GLU A 239 -18.49 -26.10 9.19
CA GLU A 239 -17.17 -26.22 9.81
C GLU A 239 -16.11 -26.62 8.78
N VAL A 240 -14.95 -25.97 8.89
CA VAL A 240 -13.75 -26.31 8.12
C VAL A 240 -12.66 -26.78 9.07
N PHE A 241 -12.05 -27.90 8.71
CA PHE A 241 -10.90 -28.45 9.41
C PHE A 241 -9.69 -28.38 8.49
N ALA A 242 -8.53 -28.00 9.01
CA ALA A 242 -7.32 -27.93 8.21
C ALA A 242 -6.07 -28.37 8.96
N GLU A 243 -5.12 -28.94 8.23
CA GLU A 243 -3.75 -29.16 8.69
C GLU A 243 -2.84 -28.11 8.06
N VAL A 244 -2.03 -27.46 8.89
CA VAL A 244 -1.13 -26.38 8.48
C VAL A 244 0.24 -26.64 9.08
N SER A 245 1.31 -26.42 8.30
CA SER A 245 2.68 -26.51 8.81
C SER A 245 3.57 -25.39 8.28
N VAL A 246 4.54 -25.01 9.11
CA VAL A 246 5.61 -24.09 8.75
C VAL A 246 6.49 -24.75 7.70
N PRO A 247 6.88 -24.05 6.62
CA PRO A 247 7.88 -24.54 5.68
C PRO A 247 9.21 -24.88 6.36
N GLU A 248 9.92 -25.89 5.87
CA GLU A 248 11.12 -26.44 6.53
C GLU A 248 12.17 -25.37 6.83
N GLU A 249 12.35 -24.41 5.91
CA GLU A 249 13.29 -23.28 6.01
C GLU A 249 13.02 -22.36 7.21
N GLN A 250 11.77 -22.26 7.67
CA GLN A 250 11.38 -21.37 8.77
C GLN A 250 11.31 -22.10 10.13
N THR A 251 11.47 -23.43 10.16
CA THR A 251 11.38 -24.22 11.41
C THR A 251 12.42 -23.80 12.46
N GLY A 252 13.62 -23.40 12.04
CA GLY A 252 14.69 -22.97 12.94
C GLY A 252 14.42 -21.64 13.67
N VAL A 253 13.57 -20.77 13.10
CA VAL A 253 13.21 -19.47 13.70
C VAL A 253 11.81 -19.45 14.30
N ALA A 254 10.94 -20.41 13.94
CA ALA A 254 9.55 -20.50 14.41
C ALA A 254 9.43 -20.48 15.94
N GLY A 255 10.36 -21.15 16.65
CA GLY A 255 10.38 -21.19 18.12
C GLY A 255 10.71 -19.86 18.81
N ARG A 256 11.13 -18.83 18.08
CA ARG A 256 11.43 -17.49 18.61
C ARG A 256 10.21 -16.55 18.59
N PHE A 257 9.15 -16.94 17.90
CA PHE A 257 7.86 -16.26 17.92
C PHE A 257 6.96 -16.91 18.96
N GLY A 258 5.94 -16.19 19.43
CA GLY A 258 4.83 -16.84 20.13
C GLY A 258 4.17 -17.89 19.24
N ILE A 259 3.79 -17.47 18.03
CA ILE A 259 3.41 -18.33 16.90
C ILE A 259 3.97 -17.69 15.63
N HIS A 260 4.61 -18.47 14.75
CA HIS A 260 5.20 -17.89 13.54
C HIS A 260 4.11 -17.21 12.69
N PRO A 261 4.27 -15.94 12.25
CA PRO A 261 3.21 -15.23 11.55
C PRO A 261 2.71 -15.92 10.28
N ALA A 262 3.61 -16.53 9.50
CA ALA A 262 3.21 -17.30 8.32
C ALA A 262 2.45 -18.59 8.66
N LEU A 263 2.69 -19.21 9.83
CA LEU A 263 1.90 -20.35 10.31
C LEU A 263 0.48 -19.89 10.64
N LEU A 264 0.39 -18.81 11.41
CA LEU A 264 -0.89 -18.23 11.81
C LEU A 264 -1.68 -17.76 10.58
N ASP A 265 -1.01 -17.15 9.59
CA ASP A 265 -1.64 -16.69 8.36
C ASP A 265 -2.22 -17.84 7.53
N ALA A 266 -1.43 -18.91 7.35
CA ALA A 266 -1.89 -20.10 6.65
C ALA A 266 -3.08 -20.80 7.34
N THR A 267 -3.30 -20.59 8.65
CA THR A 267 -4.55 -21.05 9.30
C THR A 267 -5.79 -20.29 8.82
N LEU A 268 -5.64 -19.01 8.45
CA LEU A 268 -6.73 -18.19 7.94
C LEU A 268 -7.13 -18.58 6.52
N HIS A 269 -6.23 -19.24 5.78
CA HIS A 269 -6.53 -19.71 4.43
C HIS A 269 -7.68 -20.73 4.43
N ALA A 270 -7.89 -21.44 5.54
CA ALA A 270 -9.06 -22.29 5.77
C ALA A 270 -10.39 -21.52 5.68
N GLY A 271 -10.38 -20.22 5.98
CA GLY A 271 -11.54 -19.33 5.85
C GLY A 271 -12.11 -19.28 4.43
N ASN A 272 -11.28 -19.49 3.39
CA ASN A 272 -11.74 -19.55 2.00
C ASN A 272 -12.76 -20.67 1.73
N PHE A 273 -12.81 -21.70 2.58
CA PHE A 273 -13.75 -22.82 2.47
C PHE A 273 -14.98 -22.66 3.39
N CYS A 274 -14.91 -21.72 4.35
CA CYS A 274 -15.98 -21.40 5.28
C CYS A 274 -17.08 -20.58 4.59
N PHE A 275 -16.68 -19.63 3.76
CA PHE A 275 -17.62 -18.75 3.10
C PHE A 275 -18.08 -19.33 1.75
N GLN A 276 -19.39 -19.53 1.57
CA GLN A 276 -19.95 -19.88 0.26
C GLN A 276 -20.05 -18.61 -0.60
N SER A 277 -19.46 -18.56 -1.78
CA SER A 277 -19.79 -17.51 -2.77
C SER A 277 -20.08 -18.10 -4.13
N ALA A 278 -21.21 -17.64 -4.69
CA ALA A 278 -21.44 -17.62 -6.12
C ALA A 278 -20.96 -16.25 -6.64
N GLY A 279 -19.72 -16.17 -7.16
CA GLY A 279 -19.18 -14.97 -7.81
C GLY A 279 -17.69 -14.69 -7.53
N GLU A 280 -17.09 -13.80 -8.34
CA GLU A 280 -15.75 -13.24 -8.09
C GLU A 280 -15.77 -12.46 -6.78
N ARG A 281 -14.89 -12.84 -5.84
CA ARG A 281 -14.73 -12.12 -4.58
C ARG A 281 -13.67 -11.04 -4.73
N PRO A 282 -13.92 -9.83 -4.23
CA PRO A 282 -12.88 -8.82 -4.17
C PRO A 282 -11.78 -9.26 -3.20
N THR A 283 -10.60 -8.67 -3.32
CA THR A 283 -9.49 -8.90 -2.39
C THR A 283 -9.88 -8.41 -0.99
N MET A 284 -9.91 -9.33 -0.02
CA MET A 284 -10.26 -9.09 1.37
C MET A 284 -9.02 -9.13 2.27
N LEU A 285 -8.85 -8.16 3.17
CA LEU A 285 -7.75 -8.11 4.13
C LEU A 285 -8.27 -8.18 5.58
N PRO A 286 -7.49 -8.75 6.53
CA PRO A 286 -7.76 -8.66 7.95
C PRO A 286 -7.94 -7.21 8.41
N PHE A 287 -9.06 -6.90 9.05
CA PHE A 287 -9.38 -5.56 9.55
C PHE A 287 -9.49 -5.50 11.07
N ALA A 288 -10.27 -6.40 11.68
CA ALA A 288 -10.47 -6.39 13.12
C ALA A 288 -10.38 -7.81 13.69
N TRP A 289 -9.60 -7.94 14.76
CA TRP A 289 -9.37 -9.17 15.50
C TRP A 289 -9.98 -9.02 16.89
N THR A 290 -10.67 -10.06 17.38
CA THR A 290 -11.32 -10.04 18.69
C THR A 290 -11.03 -11.33 19.44
N ASP A 291 -10.73 -11.19 20.74
CA ASP A 291 -10.43 -12.29 21.67
C ASP A 291 -9.37 -13.26 21.11
N VAL A 292 -8.18 -12.73 20.81
CA VAL A 292 -7.04 -13.54 20.39
C VAL A 292 -6.23 -13.95 21.61
N ARG A 293 -5.97 -15.26 21.71
CA ARG A 293 -5.24 -15.88 22.81
C ARG A 293 -4.21 -16.85 22.26
N LEU A 294 -2.99 -16.77 22.78
CA LEU A 294 -1.95 -17.75 22.57
C LEU A 294 -1.82 -18.62 23.82
N HIS A 295 -1.94 -19.93 23.66
CA HIS A 295 -1.93 -20.91 24.75
C HIS A 295 -0.61 -21.67 24.85
N ALA A 296 0.10 -21.82 23.73
CA ALA A 296 1.39 -22.49 23.65
C ALA A 296 2.28 -21.86 22.58
N VAL A 297 3.61 -21.98 22.76
CA VAL A 297 4.62 -21.44 21.84
C VAL A 297 5.38 -22.53 21.10
N GLY A 298 6.02 -22.17 19.99
CA GLY A 298 6.93 -23.07 19.26
C GLY A 298 6.26 -24.16 18.41
N ALA A 299 4.97 -24.00 18.10
CA ALA A 299 4.29 -24.89 17.17
C ALA A 299 4.86 -24.74 15.74
N THR A 300 5.17 -25.86 15.09
CA THR A 300 5.61 -25.92 13.68
C THR A 300 4.59 -26.60 12.78
N ALA A 301 3.61 -27.30 13.36
CA ALA A 301 2.46 -27.86 12.69
C ALA A 301 1.24 -27.72 13.61
N VAL A 302 0.09 -27.42 13.03
CA VAL A 302 -1.17 -27.20 13.74
C VAL A 302 -2.35 -27.80 13.01
N ARG A 303 -3.40 -28.07 13.78
CA ARG A 303 -4.73 -28.45 13.34
C ARG A 303 -5.68 -27.30 13.62
N VAL A 304 -6.47 -26.95 12.64
CA VAL A 304 -7.33 -25.77 12.63
C VAL A 304 -8.77 -26.22 12.54
N ARG A 305 -9.64 -25.66 13.40
CA ARG A 305 -11.09 -25.70 13.24
C ARG A 305 -11.58 -24.27 13.04
N ALA A 306 -12.20 -24.02 11.90
CA ALA A 306 -12.68 -22.71 11.50
C ALA A 306 -14.18 -22.73 11.23
N THR A 307 -14.88 -21.69 11.70
CA THR A 307 -16.33 -21.50 11.52
C THR A 307 -16.63 -20.02 11.25
N VAL A 308 -17.80 -19.73 10.66
CA VAL A 308 -18.28 -18.35 10.51
C VAL A 308 -19.32 -18.05 11.59
N SER A 309 -19.18 -16.92 12.25
CA SER A 309 -20.17 -16.38 13.20
C SER A 309 -21.17 -15.46 12.50
N GLY A 310 -22.37 -15.30 13.05
CA GLY A 310 -23.43 -14.47 12.45
C GLY A 310 -23.00 -13.00 12.32
N GLY A 311 -22.63 -12.60 11.09
CA GLY A 311 -22.03 -11.29 10.77
C GLY A 311 -20.72 -11.35 9.95
N ASP A 312 -20.41 -12.47 9.29
CA ASP A 312 -19.21 -12.71 8.46
C ASP A 312 -17.86 -12.78 9.20
N GLY A 313 -17.86 -12.87 10.53
CA GLY A 313 -16.63 -13.00 11.32
C GLY A 313 -16.11 -14.45 11.39
N LEU A 314 -14.86 -14.66 10.97
CA LEU A 314 -14.18 -15.97 11.03
C LEU A 314 -13.71 -16.28 12.46
N CYS A 315 -14.15 -17.41 13.02
CA CYS A 315 -13.68 -17.93 14.31
C CYS A 315 -12.68 -19.05 14.05
N VAL A 316 -11.55 -19.06 14.77
CA VAL A 316 -10.49 -20.05 14.54
C VAL A 316 -9.99 -20.63 15.86
N ARG A 317 -9.99 -21.95 15.96
CA ARG A 317 -9.34 -22.71 17.05
C ARG A 317 -8.17 -23.49 16.49
N ILE A 318 -7.02 -23.37 17.14
CA ILE A 318 -5.74 -23.92 16.68
C ILE A 318 -5.20 -24.85 17.77
N THR A 319 -4.88 -26.08 17.39
CA THR A 319 -4.29 -27.10 18.27
C THR A 319 -3.02 -27.68 17.65
N ASP A 320 -2.15 -28.30 18.44
CA ASP A 320 -1.05 -29.10 17.93
C ASP A 320 -1.57 -30.46 17.37
N PRO A 321 -0.74 -31.28 16.71
CA PRO A 321 -1.16 -32.59 16.20
C PRO A 321 -1.60 -33.59 17.29
N ARG A 322 -1.35 -33.28 18.56
CA ARG A 322 -1.79 -34.07 19.73
C ARG A 322 -3.09 -33.52 20.34
N GLY A 323 -3.66 -32.46 19.78
CA GLY A 323 -4.90 -31.83 20.25
C GLY A 323 -4.70 -30.84 21.40
N VAL A 324 -3.46 -30.45 21.71
CA VAL A 324 -3.18 -29.43 22.74
C VAL A 324 -3.47 -28.05 22.17
N PRO A 325 -4.27 -27.18 22.84
CA PRO A 325 -4.53 -25.82 22.36
C PRO A 325 -3.25 -25.01 22.14
N VAL A 326 -3.15 -24.37 20.97
CA VAL A 326 -2.05 -23.48 20.59
C VAL A 326 -2.52 -22.04 20.56
N ALA A 327 -3.63 -21.75 19.89
CA ALA A 327 -4.19 -20.40 19.81
C ALA A 327 -5.70 -20.41 19.58
N THR A 328 -6.36 -19.30 19.90
CA THR A 328 -7.78 -19.06 19.64
C THR A 328 -7.95 -17.65 19.09
N ILE A 329 -8.82 -17.52 18.09
CA ILE A 329 -9.28 -16.25 17.54
C ILE A 329 -10.81 -16.27 17.66
N GLY A 330 -11.35 -15.47 18.57
CA GLY A 330 -12.79 -15.40 18.81
C GLY A 330 -13.56 -14.83 17.61
N SER A 331 -12.99 -13.84 16.93
CA SER A 331 -13.52 -13.34 15.65
C SER A 331 -12.45 -12.62 14.84
N LEU A 332 -12.47 -12.82 13.53
CA LEU A 332 -11.72 -12.06 12.54
C LEU A 332 -12.69 -11.49 11.51
N GLN A 333 -12.74 -10.16 11.43
CA GLN A 333 -13.45 -9.44 10.37
C GLN A 333 -12.50 -9.08 9.23
N LEU A 334 -12.98 -9.30 8.02
CA LEU A 334 -12.27 -8.97 6.79
C LEU A 334 -12.91 -7.74 6.13
N ARG A 335 -12.11 -6.96 5.41
CA ARG A 335 -12.60 -5.83 4.60
C ARG A 335 -12.05 -5.89 3.19
N GLU A 336 -12.89 -5.47 2.26
CA GLU A 336 -12.51 -5.29 0.87
C GLU A 336 -11.41 -4.23 0.73
N THR A 337 -10.51 -4.47 -0.23
CA THR A 337 -9.45 -3.56 -0.64
C THR A 337 -9.24 -3.67 -2.14
N THR A 338 -8.92 -2.55 -2.78
CA THR A 338 -8.61 -2.50 -4.22
C THR A 338 -7.10 -2.41 -4.46
N PRO A 339 -6.61 -2.89 -5.62
CA PRO A 339 -5.21 -2.72 -6.01
C PRO A 339 -4.74 -1.26 -6.02
N ASP A 340 -5.60 -0.32 -6.42
CA ASP A 340 -5.28 1.11 -6.44
C ASP A 340 -5.10 1.68 -5.03
N GLN A 341 -5.92 1.24 -4.06
CA GLN A 341 -5.74 1.63 -2.66
C GLN A 341 -4.41 1.12 -2.09
N LEU A 342 -4.01 -0.12 -2.39
CA LEU A 342 -2.72 -0.67 -1.94
C LEU A 342 -1.53 0.06 -2.57
N ARG A 343 -1.59 0.33 -3.89
CA ARG A 343 -0.55 1.09 -4.60
C ARG A 343 -0.44 2.52 -4.06
N ALA A 344 -1.55 3.19 -3.79
CA ALA A 344 -1.55 4.52 -3.17
C ALA A 344 -0.93 4.50 -1.76
N LEU A 345 -1.20 3.47 -0.96
CA LEU A 345 -0.60 3.29 0.36
C LEU A 345 0.91 3.06 0.29
N ALA A 346 1.38 2.24 -0.66
CA ALA A 346 2.81 2.01 -0.89
C ALA A 346 3.52 3.32 -1.32
N ALA A 347 2.91 4.06 -2.26
CA ALA A 347 3.44 5.35 -2.72
C ALA A 347 3.48 6.42 -1.61
N ALA A 348 2.43 6.50 -0.79
CA ALA A 348 2.36 7.43 0.34
C ALA A 348 3.39 7.09 1.44
N SER A 349 3.70 5.81 1.62
CA SER A 349 4.73 5.36 2.58
C SER A 349 6.15 5.67 2.10
N GLY A 350 6.34 5.87 0.79
CA GLY A 350 7.60 6.30 0.17
C GLY A 350 7.85 7.82 0.20
N GLY A 351 7.03 8.61 0.89
CA GLY A 351 7.19 10.07 0.96
C GLY A 351 6.80 10.82 -0.32
N ASN A 352 6.09 10.19 -1.25
CA ASN A 352 5.62 10.87 -2.46
C ASN A 352 4.39 11.75 -2.15
N ALA A 353 4.64 13.03 -1.89
CA ALA A 353 3.61 14.05 -1.66
C ALA A 353 3.13 14.72 -2.97
N LEU A 354 3.56 14.24 -4.14
CA LEU A 354 3.24 14.86 -5.42
C LEU A 354 1.94 14.28 -6.00
N TRP A 355 1.05 15.18 -6.39
CA TRP A 355 -0.23 14.86 -7.04
C TRP A 355 -0.29 15.53 -8.40
N ALA A 356 -0.87 14.85 -9.37
CA ALA A 356 -1.14 15.34 -10.72
C ALA A 356 -2.65 15.32 -10.99
N VAL A 357 -3.10 16.16 -11.92
CA VAL A 357 -4.47 16.07 -12.45
C VAL A 357 -4.43 15.24 -13.72
N GLU A 358 -5.16 14.14 -13.71
CA GLU A 358 -5.39 13.29 -14.89
C GLU A 358 -6.84 13.46 -15.36
N TRP A 359 -7.06 13.37 -16.66
CA TRP A 359 -8.38 13.49 -17.25
C TRP A 359 -8.87 12.14 -17.74
N ALA A 360 -9.98 11.66 -17.18
CA ALA A 360 -10.60 10.39 -17.58
C ALA A 360 -11.80 10.66 -18.49
N GLU A 361 -11.99 9.80 -19.49
CA GLU A 361 -13.17 9.86 -20.35
C GLU A 361 -14.44 9.60 -19.53
N CYS A 362 -15.46 10.44 -19.74
CA CYS A 362 -16.74 10.37 -19.06
C CYS A 362 -17.87 10.26 -20.09
N GLY A 363 -18.74 9.27 -19.91
CA GLY A 363 -19.91 9.07 -20.77
C GLY A 363 -20.97 10.15 -20.52
N LEU A 364 -21.46 10.78 -21.60
CA LEU A 364 -22.59 11.71 -21.53
C LEU A 364 -23.91 10.95 -21.72
N GLY A 365 -24.91 11.26 -20.89
CA GLY A 365 -26.26 10.70 -21.01
C GLY A 365 -27.05 11.32 -22.17
N ALA A 366 -28.18 10.74 -22.57
CA ALA A 366 -28.98 11.21 -23.71
C ALA A 366 -30.02 12.30 -23.37
N THR A 367 -29.96 12.89 -22.18
CA THR A 367 -31.00 13.82 -21.68
C THR A 367 -30.60 15.26 -21.95
N GLU A 368 -31.51 16.05 -22.51
CA GLU A 368 -31.37 17.50 -22.69
C GLU A 368 -31.98 18.26 -21.51
N ALA A 369 -31.36 19.37 -21.08
CA ALA A 369 -31.87 20.26 -20.04
C ALA A 369 -32.39 21.58 -20.64
N ARG A 370 -33.33 22.24 -19.95
CA ARG A 370 -33.73 23.62 -20.30
C ARG A 370 -32.63 24.58 -19.86
N TRP A 371 -31.92 25.18 -20.81
CA TRP A 371 -30.79 26.07 -20.53
C TRP A 371 -30.89 27.41 -21.25
N ALA A 372 -30.18 28.40 -20.71
CA ALA A 372 -30.09 29.76 -21.23
C ALA A 372 -28.70 30.35 -20.99
N THR A 373 -28.39 31.46 -21.64
CA THR A 373 -27.12 32.20 -21.44
C THR A 373 -27.32 33.45 -20.58
N VAL A 374 -26.27 33.89 -19.88
CA VAL A 374 -26.23 35.16 -19.15
C VAL A 374 -25.03 36.00 -19.58
N GLY A 375 -25.26 37.29 -19.83
CA GLY A 375 -24.25 38.22 -20.33
C GLY A 375 -23.96 38.04 -21.82
N GLU A 376 -22.83 38.58 -22.31
CA GLU A 376 -22.42 38.32 -23.69
C GLU A 376 -22.05 36.85 -23.87
N SER A 377 -22.45 36.27 -25.00
CA SER A 377 -22.20 34.86 -25.34
C SER A 377 -21.90 34.73 -26.83
N GLY A 378 -20.91 33.88 -27.16
CA GLY A 378 -20.55 33.51 -28.52
C GLY A 378 -21.22 32.21 -28.98
N LEU A 379 -22.15 31.65 -28.20
CA LEU A 379 -22.82 30.39 -28.52
C LEU A 379 -23.92 30.59 -29.58
N PRO A 380 -23.81 29.95 -30.77
CA PRO A 380 -24.72 30.21 -31.89
C PRO A 380 -26.15 29.67 -31.67
N ASP A 381 -26.31 28.63 -30.83
CA ASP A 381 -27.56 27.87 -30.69
C ASP A 381 -28.17 27.94 -29.28
N ALA A 382 -27.91 29.03 -28.54
CA ALA A 382 -28.51 29.23 -27.21
C ALA A 382 -30.04 29.43 -27.31
N PRO A 383 -30.88 28.65 -26.59
CA PRO A 383 -32.34 28.76 -26.70
C PRO A 383 -32.90 30.12 -26.26
N SER A 384 -32.24 30.74 -25.28
CA SER A 384 -32.57 32.07 -24.76
C SER A 384 -31.33 32.70 -24.11
N SER A 385 -31.38 34.03 -23.92
CA SER A 385 -30.30 34.82 -23.35
C SER A 385 -30.86 35.90 -22.43
N TYR A 386 -30.20 36.09 -21.30
CA TYR A 386 -30.48 37.12 -20.31
C TYR A 386 -29.30 38.08 -20.22
N ALA A 387 -29.55 39.36 -19.99
CA ALA A 387 -28.51 40.37 -19.87
C ALA A 387 -27.70 40.18 -18.58
N ASP A 388 -28.36 39.85 -17.47
CA ASP A 388 -27.76 39.73 -16.14
C ASP A 388 -28.53 38.77 -15.22
N VAL A 389 -27.98 38.50 -14.02
CA VAL A 389 -28.60 37.62 -13.02
C VAL A 389 -29.96 38.15 -12.50
N PRO A 390 -30.15 39.46 -12.25
CA PRO A 390 -31.45 40.02 -11.90
C PRO A 390 -32.56 39.72 -12.90
N GLU A 391 -32.27 39.76 -14.20
CA GLU A 391 -33.25 39.42 -15.24
C GLU A 391 -33.68 37.94 -15.15
N VAL A 392 -32.74 37.03 -14.90
CA VAL A 392 -33.03 35.61 -14.67
C VAL A 392 -33.90 35.42 -13.43
N ALA A 393 -33.60 36.12 -12.34
CA ALA A 393 -34.37 36.06 -11.10
C ALA A 393 -35.82 36.53 -11.28
N GLY A 394 -36.02 37.55 -12.13
CA GLY A 394 -37.33 38.11 -12.47
C GLY A 394 -38.13 37.34 -13.52
N ALA A 395 -37.54 36.32 -14.16
CA ALA A 395 -38.22 35.52 -15.17
C ALA A 395 -39.34 34.65 -14.58
N GLY A 396 -40.48 34.58 -15.26
CA GLY A 396 -41.63 33.77 -14.84
C GLY A 396 -41.37 32.26 -14.93
N GLU A 397 -40.58 31.82 -15.92
CA GLU A 397 -40.05 30.47 -16.03
C GLU A 397 -38.52 30.56 -16.11
N ARG A 398 -37.82 29.86 -15.22
CA ARG A 398 -36.36 29.91 -15.09
C ARG A 398 -35.71 28.70 -15.76
N PRO A 399 -34.51 28.86 -16.35
CA PRO A 399 -33.76 27.73 -16.87
C PRO A 399 -33.32 26.81 -15.72
N GLU A 400 -33.14 25.52 -16.03
CA GLU A 400 -32.51 24.56 -15.12
C GLU A 400 -30.99 24.79 -15.07
N VAL A 401 -30.41 25.26 -16.18
CA VAL A 401 -28.99 25.56 -16.31
C VAL A 401 -28.78 26.93 -16.94
N LEU A 402 -28.04 27.80 -16.26
CA LEU A 402 -27.62 29.09 -16.76
C LEU A 402 -26.15 29.03 -17.18
N VAL A 403 -25.83 29.40 -18.42
CA VAL A 403 -24.48 29.32 -18.97
C VAL A 403 -23.88 30.73 -19.09
N ALA A 404 -22.78 30.97 -18.39
CA ALA A 404 -21.95 32.15 -18.54
C ALA A 404 -20.78 31.82 -19.48
N ASP A 405 -20.87 32.22 -20.74
CA ASP A 405 -19.79 32.06 -21.73
C ASP A 405 -18.73 33.15 -21.55
N VAL A 406 -17.78 32.86 -20.67
CA VAL A 406 -16.76 33.85 -20.29
C VAL A 406 -15.76 34.12 -21.42
N SER A 407 -15.73 33.28 -22.46
CA SER A 407 -14.89 33.51 -23.64
C SER A 407 -15.29 34.76 -24.43
N ALA A 408 -16.55 35.20 -24.31
CA ALA A 408 -17.09 36.38 -24.98
C ALA A 408 -16.96 37.69 -24.18
N TRP A 409 -16.53 37.64 -22.91
CA TRP A 409 -16.68 38.76 -21.97
C TRP A 409 -15.58 39.81 -22.01
N VAL A 410 -14.36 39.39 -22.33
CA VAL A 410 -13.20 40.28 -22.46
C VAL A 410 -12.55 40.02 -23.82
N PRO A 411 -12.25 41.04 -24.64
CA PRO A 411 -11.66 40.82 -25.96
C PRO A 411 -10.25 40.21 -25.89
N GLU A 412 -9.91 39.31 -26.84
CA GLU A 412 -8.59 38.66 -26.94
C GLU A 412 -7.44 39.63 -27.19
N ARG A 413 -7.73 40.77 -27.82
CA ARG A 413 -6.77 41.88 -28.02
C ARG A 413 -6.32 42.56 -26.74
N THR A 414 -6.93 42.25 -25.60
CA THR A 414 -6.50 42.73 -24.28
C THR A 414 -5.27 41.95 -23.86
N GLY A 415 -4.22 42.62 -23.35
CA GLY A 415 -3.01 41.94 -22.89
C GLY A 415 -3.33 40.82 -21.87
N PRO A 416 -2.59 39.70 -21.86
CA PRO A 416 -2.93 38.52 -21.04
C PRO A 416 -3.14 38.82 -19.55
N ILE A 417 -2.33 39.71 -18.98
CA ILE A 417 -2.41 40.12 -17.57
C ILE A 417 -3.72 40.89 -17.31
N ASP A 418 -3.98 41.95 -18.08
CA ASP A 418 -5.18 42.77 -17.93
C ASP A 418 -6.45 41.96 -18.21
N ARG A 419 -6.41 41.06 -19.20
CA ARG A 419 -7.49 40.11 -19.49
C ARG A 419 -7.76 39.21 -18.29
N THR A 420 -6.72 38.64 -17.67
CA THR A 420 -6.85 37.79 -16.47
C THR A 420 -7.52 38.54 -15.33
N HIS A 421 -7.06 39.75 -15.01
CA HIS A 421 -7.64 40.57 -13.95
C HIS A 421 -9.10 40.93 -14.22
N ALA A 422 -9.41 41.42 -15.43
CA ALA A 422 -10.76 41.82 -15.81
C ALA A 422 -11.71 40.62 -15.82
N LEU A 423 -11.27 39.47 -16.35
CA LEU A 423 -12.08 38.26 -16.45
C LEU A 423 -12.38 37.67 -15.07
N CYS A 424 -11.35 37.50 -14.22
CA CYS A 424 -11.55 37.00 -12.85
C CYS A 424 -12.42 37.94 -12.01
N ALA A 425 -12.25 39.27 -12.13
CA ALA A 425 -13.10 40.23 -11.41
C ALA A 425 -14.56 40.10 -11.84
N ARG A 426 -14.82 40.03 -13.15
CA ARG A 426 -16.18 39.91 -13.69
C ARG A 426 -16.84 38.59 -13.32
N VAL A 427 -16.09 37.48 -13.33
CA VAL A 427 -16.61 36.16 -12.87
C VAL A 427 -16.87 36.17 -11.37
N LEU A 428 -16.01 36.80 -10.56
CA LEU A 428 -16.23 36.93 -9.13
C LEU A 428 -17.51 37.71 -8.83
N ASP A 429 -17.76 38.80 -9.55
CA ASP A 429 -18.97 39.60 -9.40
C ASP A 429 -20.23 38.80 -9.80
N LEU A 430 -20.17 38.04 -10.91
CA LEU A 430 -21.24 37.10 -11.29
C LEU A 430 -21.51 36.08 -10.18
N LEU A 431 -20.46 35.43 -9.65
CA LEU A 431 -20.61 34.38 -8.63
C LEU A 431 -21.22 34.93 -7.35
N ARG A 432 -20.80 36.13 -6.90
CA ARG A 432 -21.37 36.80 -5.73
C ARG A 432 -22.85 37.12 -5.92
N GLU A 433 -23.19 37.76 -7.03
CA GLU A 433 -24.57 38.10 -7.34
C GLU A 433 -25.46 36.85 -7.47
N TRP A 434 -24.92 35.77 -8.05
CA TRP A 434 -25.61 34.49 -8.20
C TRP A 434 -25.90 33.81 -6.86
N VAL A 435 -24.89 33.70 -6.00
CA VAL A 435 -24.99 32.97 -4.73
C VAL A 435 -25.99 33.64 -3.79
N ASP A 436 -26.05 34.97 -3.79
CA ASP A 436 -26.90 35.80 -2.92
C ASP A 436 -28.39 35.81 -3.30
N ARG A 437 -28.82 34.98 -4.27
CA ARG A 437 -30.22 34.88 -4.75
C ARG A 437 -30.86 33.54 -4.37
N PRO A 438 -31.69 33.50 -3.29
CA PRO A 438 -32.42 32.29 -2.91
C PRO A 438 -33.38 31.80 -3.98
N GLU A 439 -33.90 32.70 -4.82
CA GLU A 439 -34.83 32.34 -5.89
C GLU A 439 -34.18 31.51 -7.01
N LEU A 440 -32.85 31.53 -7.08
CA LEU A 440 -32.03 30.79 -8.06
C LEU A 440 -31.38 29.55 -7.43
N ALA A 441 -31.92 29.06 -6.31
CA ALA A 441 -31.39 27.87 -5.63
C ALA A 441 -31.46 26.60 -6.50
N ASP A 442 -32.52 26.47 -7.31
CA ASP A 442 -32.78 25.29 -8.15
C ASP A 442 -32.18 25.40 -9.57
N THR A 443 -31.66 26.56 -9.94
CA THR A 443 -30.93 26.75 -11.20
C THR A 443 -29.44 26.46 -10.95
N ARG A 444 -28.77 25.83 -11.93
CA ARG A 444 -27.32 25.57 -11.87
C ARG A 444 -26.58 26.57 -12.74
N LEU A 445 -25.51 27.17 -12.24
CA LEU A 445 -24.64 28.04 -13.02
C LEU A 445 -23.50 27.21 -13.64
N VAL A 446 -23.33 27.31 -14.95
CA VAL A 446 -22.19 26.75 -15.69
C VAL A 446 -21.32 27.91 -16.16
N VAL A 447 -20.07 27.95 -15.68
CA VAL A 447 -19.03 28.83 -16.21
C VAL A 447 -18.35 28.10 -17.35
N LEU A 448 -18.56 28.61 -18.57
CA LEU A 448 -18.04 28.01 -19.80
C LEU A 448 -16.77 28.76 -20.25
N THR A 449 -15.66 28.04 -20.30
CA THR A 449 -14.38 28.52 -20.83
C THR A 449 -14.06 27.88 -22.18
N ARG A 450 -13.13 28.47 -22.93
CA ARG A 450 -12.62 27.91 -24.19
C ARG A 450 -11.10 27.81 -24.13
N GLY A 451 -10.56 26.62 -24.34
CA GLY A 451 -9.11 26.38 -24.37
C GLY A 451 -8.39 26.76 -23.08
N ALA A 452 -9.03 26.61 -21.91
CA ALA A 452 -8.45 26.95 -20.61
C ALA A 452 -7.64 25.80 -20.01
N MET A 453 -7.96 24.54 -20.34
CA MET A 453 -7.39 23.37 -19.70
C MET A 453 -6.65 22.47 -20.70
N ALA A 454 -5.54 21.87 -20.26
CA ALA A 454 -4.88 20.79 -21.01
C ALA A 454 -5.49 19.45 -20.59
N VAL A 455 -6.09 18.71 -21.54
CA VAL A 455 -6.58 17.34 -21.32
C VAL A 455 -5.52 16.34 -21.74
N HIS A 456 -5.02 16.46 -22.97
CA HIS A 456 -3.99 15.54 -23.50
C HIS A 456 -2.62 16.22 -23.64
N ASP A 457 -2.60 17.46 -24.12
CA ASP A 457 -1.37 18.22 -24.36
C ASP A 457 -1.50 19.66 -23.84
N THR A 458 -0.41 20.20 -23.31
CA THR A 458 -0.27 21.61 -22.92
C THR A 458 -0.56 22.60 -24.06
N ALA A 459 -0.39 22.20 -25.31
CA ALA A 459 -0.72 23.00 -26.50
C ALA A 459 -2.23 23.26 -26.65
N GLU A 460 -3.09 22.50 -25.97
CA GLU A 460 -4.54 22.76 -25.94
C GLU A 460 -4.89 24.05 -25.18
N VAL A 461 -4.00 24.52 -24.29
CA VAL A 461 -4.21 25.76 -23.54
C VAL A 461 -3.93 26.95 -24.44
N THR A 462 -5.01 27.57 -24.91
CA THR A 462 -4.99 28.73 -25.81
C THR A 462 -5.47 30.01 -25.12
N ASP A 463 -6.17 29.91 -23.99
CA ASP A 463 -6.57 31.06 -23.15
C ASP A 463 -6.12 30.89 -21.67
N PRO A 464 -4.88 31.29 -21.34
CA PRO A 464 -4.39 31.29 -19.96
C PRO A 464 -5.19 32.18 -18.99
N ALA A 465 -5.89 33.21 -19.48
CA ALA A 465 -6.73 34.05 -18.62
C ALA A 465 -7.97 33.26 -18.16
N ALA A 466 -8.53 32.43 -19.05
CA ALA A 466 -9.61 31.52 -18.69
C ALA A 466 -9.15 30.39 -17.75
N ALA A 467 -7.88 29.97 -17.81
CA ALA A 467 -7.32 29.01 -16.84
C ALA A 467 -7.32 29.57 -15.40
N ALA A 468 -7.12 30.88 -15.22
CA ALA A 468 -7.21 31.50 -13.90
C ALA A 468 -8.65 31.49 -13.34
N VAL A 469 -9.66 31.56 -14.20
CA VAL A 469 -11.08 31.45 -13.82
C VAL A 469 -11.37 30.09 -13.18
N TRP A 470 -10.76 29.01 -13.68
CA TRP A 470 -10.92 27.67 -13.09
C TRP A 470 -10.46 27.63 -11.63
N GLY A 471 -9.34 28.27 -11.30
CA GLY A 471 -8.87 28.36 -9.90
C GLY A 471 -9.82 29.13 -9.00
N LEU A 472 -10.37 30.25 -9.47
CA LEU A 472 -11.36 31.04 -8.76
C LEU A 472 -12.66 30.24 -8.51
N VAL A 473 -13.21 29.64 -9.56
CA VAL A 473 -14.49 28.93 -9.51
C VAL A 473 -14.38 27.66 -8.65
N ARG A 474 -13.23 26.98 -8.61
CA ARG A 474 -12.98 25.85 -7.69
C ARG A 474 -13.18 26.24 -6.21
N SER A 475 -12.82 27.47 -5.85
CA SER A 475 -13.07 27.98 -4.49
C SER A 475 -14.57 28.13 -4.25
N ALA A 476 -15.30 28.72 -5.20
CA ALA A 476 -16.76 28.85 -5.13
C ALA A 476 -17.50 27.49 -5.11
N GLN A 477 -16.99 26.48 -5.84
CA GLN A 477 -17.53 25.11 -5.80
C GLN A 477 -17.38 24.46 -4.42
N SER A 478 -16.29 24.78 -3.71
CA SER A 478 -16.04 24.28 -2.35
C SER A 478 -16.96 24.94 -1.33
N GLU A 479 -17.24 26.24 -1.49
CA GLU A 479 -18.16 27.01 -0.64
C GLU A 479 -19.64 26.70 -0.92
N HIS A 480 -19.99 26.41 -2.18
CA HIS A 480 -21.36 26.14 -2.63
C HIS A 480 -21.46 24.87 -3.48
N PRO A 481 -21.33 23.67 -2.87
CA PRO A 481 -21.34 22.40 -3.59
C PRO A 481 -22.58 22.20 -4.46
N GLY A 482 -22.38 21.75 -5.70
CA GLY A 482 -23.44 21.42 -6.65
C GLY A 482 -24.12 22.60 -7.36
N ARG A 483 -23.86 23.85 -6.94
CA ARG A 483 -24.49 25.05 -7.53
C ARG A 483 -23.76 25.61 -8.76
N VAL A 484 -22.45 25.39 -8.85
CA VAL A 484 -21.60 25.94 -9.91
C VAL A 484 -20.80 24.82 -10.58
N ARG A 485 -20.73 24.86 -11.91
CA ARG A 485 -19.98 23.91 -12.74
C ARG A 485 -19.02 24.63 -13.66
N LEU A 486 -17.93 23.95 -14.01
CA LEU A 486 -16.97 24.39 -15.01
C LEU A 486 -17.03 23.47 -16.21
N ILE A 487 -17.11 24.05 -17.41
CA ILE A 487 -16.96 23.30 -18.65
C ILE A 487 -15.95 24.06 -19.51
N ASP A 488 -14.90 23.38 -19.96
CA ASP A 488 -13.95 23.93 -20.93
C ASP A 488 -14.14 23.27 -22.30
N VAL A 489 -14.37 24.07 -23.33
CA VAL A 489 -14.65 23.56 -24.69
C VAL A 489 -13.54 23.90 -25.67
N ASP A 490 -13.35 23.04 -26.66
CA ASP A 490 -12.58 23.37 -27.86
C ASP A 490 -13.45 24.11 -28.91
N GLY A 491 -12.90 24.32 -30.11
CA GLY A 491 -13.61 24.96 -31.22
C GLY A 491 -14.61 24.06 -31.97
N HIS A 492 -14.68 22.77 -31.68
CA HIS A 492 -15.40 21.77 -32.48
C HIS A 492 -16.53 21.06 -31.71
N SER A 493 -16.54 21.16 -30.37
CA SER A 493 -17.45 20.42 -29.49
C SER A 493 -18.74 21.15 -29.14
N HIS A 494 -19.08 22.24 -29.86
CA HIS A 494 -20.28 23.04 -29.60
C HIS A 494 -21.58 22.23 -29.66
N GLN A 495 -21.65 21.22 -30.53
CA GLN A 495 -22.83 20.35 -30.66
C GLN A 495 -23.03 19.40 -29.46
N THR A 496 -21.95 19.08 -28.74
CA THR A 496 -21.98 18.20 -27.56
C THR A 496 -22.31 18.96 -26.27
N LEU A 497 -22.16 20.30 -26.29
CA LEU A 497 -22.37 21.15 -25.12
C LEU A 497 -23.75 20.95 -24.45
N PRO A 498 -24.90 20.93 -25.16
CA PRO A 498 -26.21 20.77 -24.52
C PRO A 498 -26.32 19.50 -23.66
N THR A 499 -25.74 18.41 -24.15
CA THR A 499 -25.68 17.13 -23.45
C THR A 499 -24.73 17.18 -22.25
N ALA A 500 -23.59 17.86 -22.38
CA ALA A 500 -22.64 18.05 -21.29
C ALA A 500 -23.23 18.86 -20.11
N LEU A 501 -24.17 19.79 -20.37
CA LEU A 501 -24.80 20.58 -19.31
C LEU A 501 -25.58 19.73 -18.29
N THR A 502 -26.00 18.51 -18.66
CA THR A 502 -26.86 17.65 -17.84
C THR A 502 -26.11 16.70 -16.92
N THR A 503 -24.80 16.56 -17.09
CA THR A 503 -23.90 15.71 -16.27
C THR A 503 -24.07 15.95 -14.76
N ALA A 504 -23.65 15.01 -13.90
CA ALA A 504 -23.51 15.29 -12.47
C ALA A 504 -22.17 15.95 -12.12
N GLU A 505 -21.21 15.90 -13.04
CA GLU A 505 -19.83 16.30 -12.81
C GLU A 505 -19.68 17.80 -12.56
N ALA A 506 -18.82 18.15 -11.59
CA ALA A 506 -18.56 19.53 -11.23
C ALA A 506 -17.65 20.24 -12.26
N GLN A 507 -16.80 19.48 -12.94
CA GLN A 507 -15.80 19.97 -13.88
C GLN A 507 -15.73 19.05 -15.09
N LEU A 508 -15.76 19.62 -16.29
CA LEU A 508 -15.62 18.90 -17.55
C LEU A 508 -14.73 19.64 -18.53
N ALA A 509 -14.07 18.87 -19.39
CA ALA A 509 -13.48 19.38 -20.63
C ALA A 509 -14.06 18.61 -21.81
N LEU A 510 -14.44 19.30 -22.89
CA LEU A 510 -14.88 18.71 -24.15
C LEU A 510 -13.76 18.84 -25.19
N ARG A 511 -13.29 17.71 -25.71
CA ARG A 511 -12.27 17.61 -26.75
C ARG A 511 -12.75 16.67 -27.84
N ASP A 512 -12.81 17.15 -29.07
CA ASP A 512 -13.27 16.38 -30.25
C ASP A 512 -14.61 15.65 -30.00
N ALA A 513 -15.57 16.36 -29.40
CA ALA A 513 -16.89 15.85 -28.97
C ALA A 513 -16.89 14.79 -27.85
N THR A 514 -15.74 14.46 -27.27
CA THR A 514 -15.61 13.56 -26.10
C THR A 514 -15.51 14.37 -24.80
N ALA A 515 -16.17 13.90 -23.73
CA ALA A 515 -16.14 14.54 -22.42
C ALA A 515 -15.12 13.90 -21.49
N TYR A 516 -14.41 14.73 -20.73
CA TYR A 516 -13.39 14.30 -19.78
C TYR A 516 -13.61 14.95 -18.42
N THR A 517 -13.37 14.19 -17.35
CA THR A 517 -13.43 14.65 -15.96
C THR A 517 -12.04 14.66 -15.31
N PRO A 518 -11.70 15.71 -14.53
CA PRO A 518 -10.40 15.76 -13.86
C PRO A 518 -10.41 14.95 -12.57
N HIS A 519 -9.40 14.10 -12.39
CA HIS A 519 -9.13 13.32 -11.20
C HIS A 519 -7.75 13.67 -10.64
N LEU A 520 -7.64 13.79 -9.32
CA LEU A 520 -6.36 13.95 -8.66
C LEU A 520 -5.74 12.57 -8.44
N THR A 521 -4.60 12.30 -9.08
CA THR A 521 -3.86 11.04 -8.96
C THR A 521 -2.48 11.28 -8.37
N ALA A 522 -1.92 10.29 -7.67
CA ALA A 522 -0.55 10.39 -7.17
C ALA A 522 0.39 10.46 -8.39
N ALA A 523 1.26 11.47 -8.44
CA ALA A 523 2.18 11.62 -9.56
C ALA A 523 3.12 10.42 -9.60
N PRO A 524 3.30 9.76 -10.76
CA PRO A 524 4.18 8.60 -10.85
C PRO A 524 5.59 9.00 -10.44
N THR A 525 6.16 8.29 -9.45
CA THR A 525 7.58 8.39 -9.08
C THR A 525 8.41 7.69 -10.15
N GLY A 526 8.47 8.26 -11.34
CA GLY A 526 9.60 7.99 -12.22
C GLY A 526 10.80 8.66 -11.57
N THR A 527 11.84 7.89 -11.18
CA THR A 527 13.16 8.47 -10.97
C THR A 527 13.50 9.19 -12.29
N PRO A 528 13.57 10.53 -12.34
CA PRO A 528 13.98 11.16 -13.58
C PRO A 528 15.41 10.67 -13.84
N SER A 529 15.61 10.00 -14.98
CA SER A 529 16.89 9.37 -15.34
C SER A 529 18.06 10.37 -15.37
N GLN A 530 17.74 11.67 -15.38
CA GLN A 530 18.61 12.76 -14.99
C GLN A 530 17.78 13.84 -14.27
N PRO A 531 18.29 14.49 -13.22
CA PRO A 531 17.65 15.69 -12.69
C PRO A 531 17.49 16.71 -13.83
N LEU A 532 16.31 17.33 -13.93
CA LEU A 532 16.07 18.37 -14.93
C LEU A 532 17.11 19.47 -14.68
N ALA A 533 18.09 19.61 -15.57
CA ALA A 533 19.07 20.68 -15.46
C ALA A 533 18.32 22.00 -15.61
N LEU A 534 18.32 22.82 -14.56
CA LEU A 534 17.77 24.17 -14.64
C LEU A 534 18.49 24.89 -15.77
N ALA A 535 17.75 25.28 -16.81
CA ALA A 535 18.31 26.07 -17.90
C ALA A 535 18.81 27.39 -17.29
N PRO A 536 20.11 27.72 -17.39
CA PRO A 536 20.66 28.94 -16.77
C PRO A 536 20.00 30.23 -17.29
N GLU A 537 19.51 30.17 -18.54
CA GLU A 537 18.78 31.25 -19.21
C GLU A 537 17.25 31.05 -19.16
N GLY A 538 16.79 30.01 -18.47
CA GLY A 538 15.38 29.69 -18.30
C GLY A 538 14.74 30.52 -17.20
N THR A 539 13.44 30.72 -17.29
CA THR A 539 12.67 31.40 -16.24
C THR A 539 11.87 30.38 -15.44
N VAL A 540 12.05 30.38 -14.11
CA VAL A 540 11.21 29.59 -13.19
C VAL A 540 10.25 30.53 -12.46
N LEU A 541 8.94 30.26 -12.59
CA LEU A 541 7.90 30.97 -11.86
C LEU A 541 7.57 30.23 -10.56
N ILE A 542 7.76 30.88 -9.42
CA ILE A 542 7.38 30.35 -8.10
C ILE A 542 6.09 31.03 -7.66
N THR A 543 4.97 30.34 -7.79
CA THR A 543 3.67 30.83 -7.32
C THR A 543 3.62 30.76 -5.79
N GLY A 544 3.28 31.87 -5.13
CA GLY A 544 3.37 31.98 -3.67
C GLY A 544 4.81 32.15 -3.12
N GLY A 545 5.76 32.59 -3.97
CA GLY A 545 7.19 32.75 -3.65
C GLY A 545 7.54 33.55 -2.39
N THR A 546 6.64 34.41 -1.92
CA THR A 546 6.82 35.20 -0.68
C THR A 546 6.38 34.46 0.59
N GLY A 547 5.75 33.29 0.48
CA GLY A 547 5.44 32.41 1.60
C GLY A 547 6.65 31.57 2.02
N THR A 548 6.59 30.97 3.22
CA THR A 548 7.70 30.20 3.81
C THR A 548 8.24 29.11 2.87
N LEU A 549 7.34 28.37 2.21
CA LEU A 549 7.71 27.34 1.23
C LEU A 549 8.26 27.95 -0.07
N GLY A 550 7.62 29.00 -0.58
CA GLY A 550 8.06 29.69 -1.80
C GLY A 550 9.48 30.26 -1.68
N ALA A 551 9.83 30.81 -0.51
CA ALA A 551 11.16 31.35 -0.24
C ALA A 551 12.24 30.25 -0.13
N LEU A 552 11.89 29.07 0.38
CA LEU A 552 12.79 27.92 0.43
C LEU A 552 13.01 27.35 -0.97
N THR A 553 11.95 27.19 -1.77
CA THR A 553 12.04 26.75 -3.16
C THR A 553 12.88 27.73 -3.99
N ALA A 554 12.71 29.04 -3.81
CA ALA A 554 13.49 30.07 -4.49
C ALA A 554 14.99 30.08 -4.12
N ARG A 555 15.35 29.53 -2.95
CA ARG A 555 16.76 29.37 -2.54
C ARG A 555 17.36 28.08 -3.08
N HIS A 556 16.53 27.07 -3.29
CA HIS A 556 16.94 25.77 -3.79
C HIS A 556 17.21 25.80 -5.30
N LEU A 557 16.33 26.49 -6.04
CA LEU A 557 16.51 26.86 -7.45
C LEU A 557 17.58 27.94 -7.58
#